data_AF-H8H3U5-F1
#
_entry.id   AF-H8H3U5-F1
#
_cell.length_a   1.000
_cell.length_b   1.000
_cell.length_c   1.000
_cell.angle_alpha   90.00
_cell.angle_beta   90.00
_cell.angle_gamma   90.00
#
_symmetry.space_group_name_H-M   'P 1'
#
loop_
_entity.id
_entity.type
_entity.pdbx_description
1 polymer ?
#
loop_
_entity_poly.entity_id
_entity_poly.type
_entity_poly.pdbx_seq_one_letter_code
_entity_poly.pdbx_strand_id
1 'polypeptide(L)'
;MTRTTLDPWGTERPVLNLTHQEMTDLLEYTFSLPTGVTIGKRWRRHEGGESWCIGEYACQTPEDELLHPGETAIRWWLPCVDGGAPGSWRERR
;
A
#
# COMPACT_ATOMS: atom_id res chain seq x y z
N MET A 1 8.03 9.77 -14.02
CA MET A 1 6.56 9.62 -13.97
C MET A 1 6.27 8.32 -13.25
N THR A 2 5.48 8.36 -12.17
CA THR A 2 5.07 7.15 -11.44
C THR A 2 4.03 6.42 -12.27
N ARG A 3 4.25 5.15 -12.59
CA ARG A 3 3.26 4.33 -13.31
C ARG A 3 2.01 4.21 -12.44
N THR A 4 0.84 4.54 -12.97
CA THR A 4 -0.46 4.33 -12.31
C THR A 4 -1.25 3.23 -13.01
N THR A 5 -2.17 2.60 -12.29
CA THR A 5 -3.13 1.64 -12.85
C THR A 5 -4.39 1.58 -11.98
N LEU A 6 -5.44 0.92 -12.47
CA LEU A 6 -6.68 0.75 -11.75
C LEU A 6 -6.58 -0.44 -10.79
N ASP A 7 -7.00 -0.23 -9.56
CA ASP A 7 -7.25 -1.32 -8.62
C ASP A 7 -8.54 -2.09 -8.98
N PRO A 8 -8.86 -3.21 -8.32
CA PRO A 8 -10.05 -4.02 -8.62
C PRO A 8 -11.38 -3.28 -8.49
N TRP A 9 -11.40 -2.10 -7.88
CA TRP A 9 -12.61 -1.28 -7.72
C TRP A 9 -12.62 -0.06 -8.64
N GLY A 10 -11.67 0.04 -9.58
CA GLY A 10 -11.60 1.12 -10.54
C GLY A 10 -10.99 2.41 -9.97
N THR A 11 -10.27 2.35 -8.85
CA THR A 11 -9.53 3.50 -8.32
C THR A 11 -8.13 3.54 -8.90
N GLU A 12 -7.71 4.68 -9.45
CA GLU A 12 -6.33 4.86 -9.90
C GLU A 12 -5.38 4.89 -8.71
N ARG A 13 -4.39 4.00 -8.74
CA ARG A 13 -3.33 3.96 -7.73
C ARG A 13 -1.95 3.91 -8.40
N PRO A 14 -0.94 4.54 -7.79
CA PRO A 14 0.44 4.37 -8.21
C PRO A 14 0.91 2.93 -7.98
N VAL A 15 1.79 2.45 -8.87
CA VAL A 15 2.38 1.12 -8.80
C VAL A 15 3.74 1.19 -8.12
N LEU A 16 3.96 0.34 -7.13
CA LEU A 16 5.23 0.17 -6.43
C LEU A 16 5.87 -1.15 -6.87
N ASN A 17 7.03 -1.06 -7.52
CA ASN A 17 7.79 -2.25 -7.89
C ASN A 17 8.54 -2.77 -6.67
N LEU A 18 8.40 -4.06 -6.39
CA LEU A 18 9.02 -4.73 -5.25
C LEU A 18 9.58 -6.07 -5.72
N THR A 19 10.62 -6.55 -5.04
CA THR A 19 11.03 -7.94 -5.11
C THR A 19 10.12 -8.82 -4.26
N HIS A 20 10.15 -10.13 -4.50
CA HIS A 20 9.43 -11.07 -3.64
C HIS A 20 9.81 -10.94 -2.15
N GLN A 21 11.11 -10.73 -1.87
CA GLN A 21 11.61 -10.60 -0.50
C GLN A 21 11.06 -9.32 0.15
N GLU A 22 11.13 -8.18 -0.54
CA GLU A 22 10.59 -6.92 -0.02
C GLU A 22 9.08 -7.02 0.28
N MET A 23 8.32 -7.71 -0.56
CA MET A 23 6.90 -7.96 -0.29
C MET A 23 6.68 -8.87 0.93
N THR A 24 7.57 -9.85 1.13
CA THR A 24 7.52 -10.82 2.25
C THR A 24 7.87 -10.18 3.58
N ASP A 25 8.82 -9.24 3.58
CA ASP A 25 9.29 -8.54 4.79
C ASP A 25 8.27 -7.51 5.32
N LEU A 26 7.27 -7.15 4.51
CA LEU A 26 6.20 -6.24 4.95
C LEU A 26 5.24 -6.93 5.91
N LEU A 27 4.97 -6.27 7.03
CA LEU A 27 3.93 -6.69 7.97
C LEU A 27 2.57 -6.71 7.28
N GLU A 28 1.83 -7.80 7.49
CA GLU A 28 0.50 -7.99 6.94
C GLU A 28 -0.59 -7.53 7.90
N TYR A 29 -1.56 -6.78 7.37
CA TYR A 29 -2.77 -6.41 8.10
C TYR A 29 -4.00 -6.71 7.24
N THR A 30 -4.88 -7.56 7.75
CA THR A 30 -6.02 -8.07 6.96
C THR A 30 -7.30 -7.24 7.18
N PHE A 31 -7.48 -6.61 8.35
CA PHE A 31 -8.73 -5.92 8.70
C PHE A 31 -8.56 -4.66 9.59
N SER A 32 -7.33 -4.26 9.88
CA SER A 32 -7.05 -3.07 10.70
C SER A 32 -5.91 -2.27 10.10
N LEU A 33 -5.80 -1.01 10.49
CA LEU A 33 -4.55 -0.26 10.29
C LEU A 33 -3.52 -0.70 11.34
N PRO A 34 -2.21 -0.56 11.05
CA PRO A 34 -1.17 -0.77 12.05
C PRO A 34 -1.44 0.06 13.32
N THR A 35 -1.13 -0.52 14.48
CA THR A 35 -1.12 0.23 15.73
C THR A 35 0.17 1.05 15.82
N GLY A 36 0.03 2.32 16.19
CA GLY A 36 1.14 3.27 16.25
C GLY A 36 1.47 3.88 14.89
N VAL A 37 1.57 5.21 14.86
CA VAL A 37 1.92 5.96 13.67
C VAL A 37 3.43 6.17 13.66
N THR A 38 4.11 5.51 12.73
CA THR A 38 5.52 5.79 12.44
C THR A 38 5.61 6.20 10.99
N ILE A 39 5.90 7.48 10.75
CA ILE A 39 6.03 8.02 9.40
C ILE A 39 7.10 7.23 8.61
N GLY A 40 6.79 6.91 7.36
CA GLY A 40 7.62 6.10 6.47
C GLY A 40 7.50 4.60 6.69
N LYS A 41 6.81 4.14 7.75
CA LYS A 41 6.55 2.71 7.96
C LYS A 41 5.62 2.21 6.87
N ARG A 42 6.02 1.12 6.21
CA ARG A 42 5.23 0.41 5.21
C ARG A 42 4.62 -0.86 5.76
N TRP A 43 3.47 -1.24 5.20
CA TRP A 43 2.80 -2.51 5.47
C TRP A 43 2.05 -2.96 4.24
N ARG A 44 1.70 -4.25 4.20
CA ARG A 44 0.85 -4.83 3.17
C ARG A 44 -0.54 -5.12 3.73
N ARG A 45 -1.56 -4.98 2.90
CA ARG A 45 -2.94 -5.32 3.25
C ARG A 45 -3.58 -6.12 2.13
N HIS A 46 -4.33 -7.13 2.52
CA HIS A 46 -5.20 -7.86 1.62
C HIS A 46 -6.50 -7.07 1.43
N GLU A 47 -6.82 -6.77 0.18
CA GLU A 47 -7.97 -5.95 -0.18
C GLU A 47 -9.16 -6.78 -0.68
N GLY A 48 -9.05 -8.11 -0.64
CA GLY A 48 -10.08 -9.04 -1.10
C GLY A 48 -9.73 -9.64 -2.46
N GLY A 49 -10.33 -10.80 -2.76
CA GLY A 49 -9.96 -11.57 -3.95
C GLY A 49 -8.50 -12.04 -3.90
N GLU A 50 -7.72 -11.70 -4.92
CA GLU A 50 -6.27 -11.97 -5.01
C GLU A 50 -5.44 -10.67 -4.97
N SER A 51 -6.03 -9.60 -4.46
CA SER A 51 -5.48 -8.25 -4.58
C SER A 51 -4.90 -7.72 -3.27
N TRP A 52 -3.71 -7.16 -3.40
CA TRP A 52 -2.91 -6.59 -2.33
C TRP A 52 -2.69 -5.11 -2.55
N CYS A 53 -2.55 -4.37 -1.46
CA CYS A 53 -2.08 -2.99 -1.47
C CYS A 53 -0.96 -2.78 -0.46
N ILE A 54 -0.13 -1.77 -0.71
CA ILE A 54 0.88 -1.30 0.24
C ILE A 54 0.41 0.04 0.81
N GLY A 55 0.43 0.14 2.13
CA GLY A 55 0.23 1.40 2.85
C GLY A 55 1.55 1.94 3.39
N GLU A 56 1.70 3.26 3.43
CA GLU A 56 2.78 3.96 4.14
C GLU A 56 2.19 5.15 4.90
N TYR A 57 2.54 5.29 6.17
CA TYR A 57 2.21 6.51 6.92
C TYR A 57 3.04 7.67 6.38
N ALA A 58 2.38 8.71 5.89
CA ALA A 58 3.04 9.89 5.35
C ALA A 58 2.94 11.07 6.34
N CYS A 59 3.92 11.97 6.27
CA CYS A 59 3.77 13.29 6.88
C CYS A 59 2.55 13.97 6.29
N GLN A 60 1.79 14.67 7.12
CA GLN A 60 0.77 15.60 6.65
C GLN A 60 1.46 16.65 5.76
N THR A 61 0.95 16.79 4.55
CA THR A 61 1.30 17.85 3.62
C THR A 61 0.25 18.96 3.72
N PRO A 62 0.52 20.18 3.22
CA PRO A 62 -0.53 21.21 3.11
C PRO A 62 -1.74 20.74 2.30
N GLU A 63 -1.56 19.76 1.41
CA GLU A 63 -2.65 19.17 0.61
C GLU A 63 -3.57 18.28 1.45
N ASP A 64 -3.10 17.86 2.64
CA ASP A 64 -3.84 17.06 3.61
C ASP A 64 -4.65 17.95 4.60
N GLU A 65 -4.93 19.21 4.24
CA GLU A 65 -5.70 20.19 5.04
C GLU A 65 -7.08 19.69 5.51
N LEU A 66 -7.61 18.63 4.89
CA LEU A 66 -8.87 17.98 5.26
C LEU A 66 -8.74 16.96 6.40
N LEU A 67 -7.52 16.59 6.82
CA LEU A 67 -7.32 15.66 7.93
C LEU A 67 -7.62 16.34 9.27
N HIS A 68 -8.41 15.68 10.10
CA HIS A 68 -8.68 16.16 11.45
C HIS A 68 -7.43 16.05 12.35
N PRO A 69 -7.30 16.89 13.39
CA PRO A 69 -6.23 16.77 14.37
C PRO A 69 -6.16 15.36 14.97
N GLY A 70 -5.01 14.70 14.83
CA GLY A 70 -4.80 13.32 15.27
C GLY A 70 -4.94 12.26 14.17
N GLU A 71 -5.38 12.63 12.97
CA GLU A 71 -5.35 11.75 11.80
C GLU A 71 -3.98 11.75 11.14
N THR A 72 -3.67 10.69 10.39
CA THR A 72 -2.41 10.57 9.64
C THR A 72 -2.70 10.15 8.22
N ALA A 73 -2.08 10.83 7.26
CA ALA A 73 -2.17 10.49 5.84
C ALA A 73 -1.58 9.10 5.58
N ILE A 74 -2.25 8.31 4.75
CA ILE A 74 -1.74 7.03 4.26
C ILE A 74 -1.64 7.10 2.76
N ARG A 75 -0.44 6.84 2.24
CA ARG A 75 -0.22 6.64 0.82
C ARG A 75 -0.47 5.18 0.48
N TRP A 76 -1.23 4.95 -0.59
CA TRP A 76 -1.59 3.63 -1.05
C TRP A 76 -0.95 3.34 -2.42
N TRP A 77 -0.38 2.15 -2.57
CA TRP A 77 0.15 1.65 -3.84
C TRP A 77 -0.35 0.27 -4.17
N LEU A 78 -0.36 -0.05 -5.46
CA LEU A 78 -0.47 -1.42 -5.94
C LEU A 78 0.93 -2.04 -6.05
N PRO A 79 1.23 -3.15 -5.36
CA PRO A 79 2.51 -3.84 -5.49
C PRO A 79 2.62 -4.51 -6.87
N CYS A 80 3.78 -4.38 -7.52
CA CYS A 80 4.13 -5.11 -8.72
C CYS A 80 5.39 -5.92 -8.42
N VAL A 81 5.20 -7.19 -8.08
CA VAL A 81 6.26 -8.05 -7.55
C VAL A 81 6.98 -8.76 -8.69
N ASP A 82 8.31 -8.59 -8.79
CA ASP A 82 9.17 -9.22 -9.82
C ASP A 82 8.66 -9.00 -11.27
N GLY A 83 8.02 -7.87 -11.55
CA GLY A 83 7.43 -7.57 -12.86
C GLY A 83 6.09 -8.25 -13.14
N GLY A 84 5.45 -8.84 -12.13
CA GLY A 84 4.11 -9.42 -12.21
C GLY A 84 2.99 -8.38 -12.39
N ALA A 85 1.74 -8.85 -12.35
CA ALA A 85 0.58 -7.97 -12.45
C ALA A 85 0.45 -7.08 -11.19
N PRO A 86 0.17 -5.77 -11.34
CA PRO A 86 -0.06 -4.88 -10.20
C PRO A 86 -1.20 -5.38 -9.30
N GLY A 87 -1.00 -5.28 -7.99
CA GLY A 87 -1.92 -5.80 -6.98
C GLY A 87 -1.89 -7.31 -6.80
N SER A 88 -1.26 -8.07 -7.71
CA SER A 88 -1.20 -9.52 -7.61
C SER A 88 0.07 -9.96 -6.90
N TRP A 89 -0.10 -10.74 -5.84
CA TRP A 89 1.00 -11.44 -5.18
C TRP A 89 0.49 -12.73 -4.56
N ARG A 90 1.34 -13.75 -4.59
CA ARG A 90 1.15 -15.02 -3.90
C ARG A 90 2.44 -15.38 -3.21
N GLU A 91 2.34 -15.78 -1.96
CA GLU A 91 3.48 -16.30 -1.22
C GLU A 91 4.04 -17.54 -1.92
N ARG A 92 5.35 -17.55 -2.19
CA ARG A 92 6.04 -18.76 -2.65
C ARG A 92 6.20 -19.68 -1.45
N ARG A 93 5.44 -20.78 -1.44
CA ARG A 93 5.60 -21.88 -0.47
C ARG A 93 6.77 -22.78 -0.84
#